data_AF-A0A4V1XYA2-F1
#
_entry.id   AF-A0A4V1XYA2-F1
#
_cell.length_a   1.000
_cell.length_b   1.000
_cell.length_c   1.000
_cell.angle_alpha   90.00
_cell.angle_beta   90.00
_cell.angle_gamma   90.00
#
_symmetry.space_group_name_H-M   'P 1'
#
loop_
_entity.id
_entity.type
_entity.pdbx_description
1 polymer ?
#
loop_
_entity_poly.entity_id
_entity_poly.type
_entity_poly.pdbx_seq_one_letter_code
_entity_poly.pdbx_strand_id
1 'polypeptide(L)'
;MAGADRVEGCLFGNGERTGNVDLVTLALNLYTQVIHPTVDFSDLGRVIDTVEICNKIPVHPRAPYGGSLVVCAFNGSHQDAIKKGFKVREEQGKAYEDEWEIPYLPLDPQDIGRTYEAVIRVNSQSGKGGAAWIILRKLELDLPRGLQIAFNKVVQKKADELGRELLTAEITDLFEKTYSLRDHPRFTTVDYSISVDRSTSPVPPEPGKSQDTTDLRRVFRRHSDALRRVGIGPDVADYKQHAIGGGPEVKVATNIGCMAAGMSQKVWVVGITKMWSKVLSWLS
;
A
#
# COMPACT_ATOMS: atom_id res chain seq x y z
N MET A 1 27.10 14.51 -32.77
CA MET A 1 27.35 13.46 -33.79
C MET A 1 27.68 14.03 -35.16
N ALA A 2 26.98 15.06 -35.66
CA ALA A 2 27.25 15.68 -36.97
C ALA A 2 28.06 16.99 -36.90
N GLY A 3 28.78 17.24 -35.80
CA GLY A 3 29.63 18.44 -35.65
C GLY A 3 28.91 19.73 -35.21
N ALA A 4 27.68 19.66 -34.68
CA ALA A 4 27.02 20.82 -34.11
C ALA A 4 27.56 21.16 -32.71
N ASP A 5 27.80 22.45 -32.45
CA ASP A 5 28.36 22.95 -31.18
C ASP A 5 27.30 23.47 -30.19
N ARG A 6 26.09 23.77 -30.67
CA ARG A 6 25.02 24.38 -29.86
C ARG A 6 23.64 23.88 -30.28
N VAL A 7 22.77 23.72 -29.28
CA VAL A 7 21.35 23.37 -29.44
C VAL A 7 20.50 24.43 -28.75
N GLU A 8 19.44 24.87 -29.41
CA GLU A 8 18.41 25.76 -28.84
C GLU A 8 17.11 24.97 -28.64
N GLY A 9 16.40 25.25 -27.54
CA GLY A 9 15.18 24.53 -27.20
C GLY A 9 14.39 25.19 -26.07
N CYS A 10 13.38 24.49 -25.57
CA CYS A 10 12.59 24.92 -24.42
C CYS A 10 12.47 23.80 -23.38
N LEU A 11 12.25 24.16 -22.12
CA LEU A 11 11.93 23.18 -21.09
C LEU A 11 10.58 22.53 -21.39
N PHE A 12 10.52 21.20 -21.32
CA PHE A 12 9.34 20.39 -21.64
C PHE A 12 8.77 20.65 -23.04
N GLY A 13 9.65 21.02 -23.98
CA GLY A 13 9.32 21.11 -25.41
C GLY A 13 8.25 22.15 -25.74
N ASN A 14 8.13 23.25 -24.98
CA ASN A 14 7.24 24.34 -25.37
C ASN A 14 7.70 25.03 -26.68
N GLY A 15 6.79 25.70 -27.39
CA GLY A 15 7.10 26.43 -28.62
C GLY A 15 5.95 26.39 -29.62
N GLU A 16 6.22 26.81 -30.86
CA GLU A 16 5.20 26.90 -31.90
C GLU A 16 4.76 25.51 -32.39
N ARG A 17 3.44 25.32 -32.61
CA ARG A 17 2.81 24.07 -33.09
C ARG A 17 3.10 22.86 -32.19
N THR A 18 4.11 22.07 -32.54
CA THR A 18 4.55 20.86 -31.82
C THR A 18 5.57 21.17 -30.74
N GLY A 19 6.08 22.40 -30.71
CA GLY A 19 7.09 22.82 -29.76
C GLY A 19 8.52 22.77 -30.28
N ASN A 20 9.44 23.35 -29.51
CA ASN A 20 10.88 23.22 -29.71
C ASN A 20 11.39 21.90 -29.13
N VAL A 21 12.66 21.57 -29.35
CA VAL A 21 13.29 20.44 -28.68
C VAL A 21 13.26 20.61 -27.17
N ASP A 22 12.99 19.53 -26.45
CA ASP A 22 12.93 19.52 -25.00
C ASP A 22 14.33 19.46 -24.37
N LEU A 23 14.73 20.57 -23.74
CA LEU A 23 16.03 20.69 -23.08
C LEU A 23 16.17 19.79 -21.84
N VAL A 24 15.06 19.48 -21.14
CA VAL A 24 15.07 18.56 -20.00
C VAL A 24 15.42 17.15 -20.50
N THR A 25 14.71 16.69 -21.54
CA THR A 25 14.95 15.39 -22.16
C THR A 25 16.39 15.30 -22.70
N LEU A 26 16.90 16.32 -23.38
CA LEU A 26 18.28 16.31 -23.89
C LEU A 26 19.31 16.19 -22.76
N ALA A 27 19.18 16.99 -21.71
CA ALA A 27 20.12 16.96 -20.59
C ALA A 27 20.10 15.64 -19.84
N LEU A 28 18.92 15.10 -19.54
CA LEU A 28 18.81 13.84 -18.79
C LEU A 28 19.13 12.61 -19.66
N ASN A 29 19.00 12.71 -20.99
CA ASN A 29 19.57 11.71 -21.90
C ASN A 29 21.10 11.69 -21.86
N LEU A 30 21.77 12.83 -21.68
CA LEU A 30 23.22 12.87 -21.44
C LEU A 30 23.55 12.27 -20.07
N TYR A 31 22.81 12.66 -19.04
CA TYR A 31 23.00 12.18 -17.67
C TYR A 31 22.92 10.65 -17.56
N THR A 32 21.89 10.03 -18.15
CA THR A 32 21.73 8.56 -18.18
C THR A 32 22.80 7.82 -18.98
N GLN A 33 23.60 8.54 -19.77
CA GLN A 33 24.77 8.01 -20.49
C GLN A 33 26.08 8.41 -19.80
N VAL A 34 26.02 8.85 -18.54
CA VAL A 34 27.17 9.24 -17.71
C VAL A 34 27.91 10.47 -18.27
N ILE A 35 27.21 11.33 -19.01
CA ILE A 35 27.72 12.61 -19.52
C ILE A 35 27.08 13.74 -18.71
N HIS A 36 27.91 14.51 -18.01
CA HIS A 36 27.43 15.64 -17.20
C HIS A 36 26.81 16.73 -18.09
N PRO A 37 25.51 17.07 -17.94
CA PRO A 37 24.80 17.96 -18.86
C PRO A 37 25.03 19.46 -18.61
N THR A 38 25.87 19.81 -17.63
CA THR A 38 26.20 21.19 -17.20
C THR A 38 25.01 22.05 -16.75
N VAL A 39 23.86 21.42 -16.54
CA VAL A 39 22.64 22.00 -15.99
C VAL A 39 22.12 21.12 -14.86
N ASP A 40 21.45 21.74 -13.89
CA ASP A 40 20.95 21.06 -12.69
C ASP A 40 19.45 20.76 -12.80
N PHE A 41 19.11 19.47 -12.70
CA PHE A 41 17.74 18.96 -12.67
C PHE A 41 17.46 18.10 -11.44
N SER A 42 18.25 18.27 -10.37
CA SER A 42 18.10 17.54 -9.10
C SER A 42 16.77 17.77 -8.41
N ASP A 43 16.11 18.91 -8.64
CA ASP A 43 14.72 19.17 -8.23
C ASP A 43 13.84 19.41 -9.47
N LEU A 44 13.49 18.33 -10.15
CA LEU A 44 12.67 18.40 -11.35
C LEU A 44 11.23 18.83 -11.03
N GLY A 45 10.76 18.59 -9.80
CA GLY A 45 9.44 19.04 -9.32
C GLY A 45 9.31 20.54 -9.40
N ARG A 46 10.26 21.28 -8.81
CA ARG A 46 10.29 22.75 -8.86
C ARG A 46 10.40 23.29 -10.29
N VAL A 47 11.15 22.63 -11.17
CA VAL A 47 11.27 23.02 -12.58
C VAL A 47 9.92 22.90 -13.29
N ILE A 48 9.21 21.78 -13.10
CA ILE A 48 7.87 21.56 -13.67
C ILE A 48 6.90 22.62 -13.17
N ASP A 49 6.83 22.83 -11.85
CA ASP A 49 5.94 23.83 -11.26
C ASP A 49 6.19 25.22 -11.88
N THR A 50 7.45 25.60 -12.01
CA THR A 50 7.83 26.88 -12.63
C THR A 50 7.40 26.95 -14.10
N VAL A 51 7.63 25.89 -14.87
CA VAL A 51 7.26 25.83 -16.29
C VAL A 51 5.74 25.88 -16.47
N GLU A 52 4.98 25.14 -15.69
CA GLU A 52 3.51 25.15 -15.73
C GLU A 52 2.94 26.51 -15.30
N ILE A 53 3.54 27.15 -14.28
CA ILE A 53 3.18 28.51 -13.86
C ILE A 53 3.42 29.51 -14.98
N CYS A 54 4.58 29.46 -15.65
CA CYS A 54 4.95 30.42 -16.70
C CYS A 54 4.13 30.20 -17.98
N ASN A 55 3.96 28.95 -18.41
CA ASN A 55 3.37 28.62 -19.70
C ASN A 55 1.84 28.44 -19.64
N LYS A 56 1.27 28.21 -18.45
CA LYS A 56 -0.15 27.83 -18.25
C LYS A 56 -0.56 26.57 -19.02
N ILE A 57 0.41 25.72 -19.33
CA ILE A 57 0.23 24.43 -20.00
C ILE A 57 0.84 23.36 -19.11
N PRO A 58 0.10 22.30 -18.76
CA PRO A 58 0.63 21.23 -17.93
C PRO A 58 1.64 20.37 -18.68
N VAL A 59 2.64 19.86 -17.98
CA VAL A 59 3.58 18.86 -18.50
C VAL A 59 2.83 17.54 -18.68
N HIS A 60 2.98 16.93 -19.85
CA HIS A 60 2.27 15.69 -20.15
C HIS A 60 2.65 14.57 -19.16
N PRO A 61 1.70 13.74 -18.65
CA PRO A 61 2.00 12.68 -17.68
C PRO A 61 3.06 11.65 -18.12
N ARG A 62 3.32 11.56 -19.43
CA ARG A 62 4.35 10.70 -20.04
C ARG A 62 5.53 11.46 -20.65
N ALA A 63 5.64 12.77 -20.42
CA ALA A 63 6.82 13.52 -20.83
C ALA A 63 8.06 12.88 -20.21
N PRO A 64 9.13 12.60 -20.96
CA PRO A 64 10.32 11.94 -20.43
C PRO A 64 10.83 12.64 -19.15
N TYR A 65 11.17 11.85 -18.13
CA TYR A 65 11.67 12.28 -16.82
C TYR A 65 10.70 13.11 -15.95
N GLY A 66 10.01 14.10 -16.50
CA GLY A 66 9.14 15.01 -15.76
C GLY A 66 7.67 14.59 -15.66
N GLY A 67 7.21 13.69 -16.52
CA GLY A 67 5.82 13.22 -16.49
C GLY A 67 5.49 12.48 -15.19
N SER A 68 4.28 12.63 -14.67
CA SER A 68 3.87 12.00 -13.40
C SER A 68 3.87 10.47 -13.41
N LEU A 69 3.92 9.82 -14.58
CA LEU A 69 3.86 8.36 -14.70
C LEU A 69 5.21 7.71 -15.01
N VAL A 70 6.28 8.48 -15.19
CA VAL A 70 7.57 7.96 -15.71
C VAL A 70 8.37 7.19 -14.67
N VAL A 71 8.14 7.44 -13.38
CA VAL A 71 8.75 6.71 -12.26
C VAL A 71 7.82 5.64 -11.68
N CYS A 72 6.74 5.32 -12.40
CA CYS A 72 5.68 4.42 -11.94
C CYS A 72 5.73 3.07 -12.63
N ALA A 73 5.61 1.98 -11.86
CA ALA A 73 5.47 0.64 -12.41
C ALA A 73 4.05 0.08 -12.15
N PHE A 74 3.29 -0.17 -13.21
CA PHE A 74 1.92 -0.65 -13.13
C PHE A 74 1.79 -2.18 -13.18
N ASN A 75 2.75 -2.85 -13.80
CA ASN A 75 2.75 -4.30 -13.98
C ASN A 75 3.40 -4.98 -12.77
N GLY A 76 2.73 -5.99 -12.21
CA GLY A 76 3.26 -6.80 -11.10
C GLY A 76 4.61 -7.46 -11.41
N SER A 77 4.87 -7.89 -12.65
CA SER A 77 6.18 -8.46 -13.01
C SER A 77 7.28 -7.40 -13.03
N HIS A 78 6.98 -6.17 -13.47
CA HIS A 78 7.94 -5.07 -13.42
C HIS A 78 8.21 -4.66 -11.97
N GLN A 79 7.16 -4.61 -11.13
CA GLN A 79 7.29 -4.33 -9.70
C GLN A 79 8.16 -5.37 -9.00
N ASP A 80 8.00 -6.66 -9.31
CA ASP A 80 8.83 -7.74 -8.76
C ASP A 80 10.30 -7.62 -9.19
N ALA A 81 10.55 -7.33 -10.47
CA ALA A 81 11.90 -7.13 -10.98
C ALA A 81 12.60 -5.92 -10.34
N ILE A 82 11.89 -4.80 -10.21
CA ILE A 82 12.39 -3.59 -9.53
C ILE A 82 12.72 -3.92 -8.07
N LYS A 83 11.82 -4.61 -7.36
CA LYS A 83 12.03 -5.03 -5.97
C LYS A 83 13.27 -5.93 -5.82
N LYS A 84 13.48 -6.88 -6.74
CA LYS A 84 14.68 -7.71 -6.77
C LYS A 84 15.94 -6.89 -7.01
N GLY A 85 15.89 -5.93 -7.93
CA GLY A 85 17.01 -4.99 -8.16
C GLY A 85 17.40 -4.25 -6.90
N PHE A 86 16.43 -3.67 -6.17
CA PHE A 86 16.69 -2.99 -4.91
C PHE A 86 17.28 -3.92 -3.83
N LYS A 87 16.76 -5.15 -3.72
CA LYS A 87 17.28 -6.14 -2.77
C LYS A 87 18.74 -6.52 -3.07
N VAL A 88 19.07 -6.75 -4.33
CA VAL A 88 20.46 -7.05 -4.74
C VAL A 88 21.39 -5.89 -4.44
N ARG A 89 20.95 -4.65 -4.72
CA ARG A 89 21.69 -3.43 -4.40
C ARG A 89 22.00 -3.32 -2.89
N GLU A 90 21.00 -3.60 -2.05
CA GLU A 90 21.12 -3.59 -0.58
C GLU A 90 22.05 -4.70 -0.07
N GLU A 91 21.91 -5.93 -0.59
CA GLU A 91 22.76 -7.09 -0.24
C GLU A 91 24.23 -6.87 -0.62
N GLN A 92 24.48 -6.12 -1.69
CA GLN A 92 25.82 -5.72 -2.12
C GLN A 92 26.37 -4.52 -1.33
N GLY A 93 25.55 -3.86 -0.49
CA GLY A 93 25.95 -2.68 0.27
C GLY A 93 26.25 -1.47 -0.61
N LYS A 94 25.66 -1.36 -1.80
CA LYS A 94 25.88 -0.23 -2.72
C LYS A 94 25.33 1.07 -2.13
N ALA A 95 26.16 2.09 -2.11
CA ALA A 95 25.86 3.45 -1.68
C ALA A 95 25.12 4.24 -2.77
N TYR A 96 24.87 5.53 -2.55
CA TYR A 96 24.20 6.40 -3.53
C TYR A 96 25.07 6.62 -4.77
N GLU A 97 26.38 6.76 -4.56
CA GLU A 97 27.39 7.07 -5.58
C GLU A 97 27.71 5.87 -6.48
N ASP A 98 27.26 4.66 -6.12
CA ASP A 98 27.47 3.45 -6.90
C ASP A 98 26.54 3.37 -8.11
N GLU A 99 27.02 2.71 -9.17
CA GLU A 99 26.31 2.55 -10.43
C GLU A 99 24.87 2.06 -10.25
N TRP A 100 23.94 2.72 -10.96
CA TRP A 100 22.51 2.43 -10.92
C TRP A 100 22.15 1.25 -11.82
N GLU A 101 21.70 0.15 -11.22
CA GLU A 101 21.35 -1.09 -11.94
C GLU A 101 19.98 -1.63 -11.49
N ILE A 102 18.92 -0.85 -11.72
CA ILE A 102 17.55 -1.27 -11.40
C ILE A 102 16.76 -1.53 -12.68
N PRO A 103 16.19 -2.74 -12.87
CA PRO A 103 15.39 -3.05 -14.06
C PRO A 103 14.25 -2.05 -14.26
N TYR A 104 14.00 -1.65 -15.52
CA TYR A 104 12.93 -0.73 -15.93
C TYR A 104 13.05 0.72 -15.43
N LEU A 105 14.04 1.06 -14.60
CA LEU A 105 14.30 2.42 -14.16
C LEU A 105 15.64 2.90 -14.76
N PRO A 106 15.63 3.81 -15.75
CA PRO A 106 16.86 4.23 -16.44
C PRO A 106 17.79 5.10 -15.59
N LEU A 107 17.30 5.66 -14.48
CA LEU A 107 18.05 6.42 -13.48
C LEU A 107 17.41 6.24 -12.11
N ASP A 108 18.12 6.62 -11.04
CA ASP A 108 17.51 6.70 -9.70
C ASP A 108 16.53 7.88 -9.68
N PRO A 109 15.22 7.67 -9.41
CA PRO A 109 14.28 8.77 -9.28
C PRO A 109 14.73 9.88 -8.31
N GLN A 110 15.55 9.54 -7.30
CA GLN A 110 16.08 10.53 -6.35
C GLN A 110 17.02 11.54 -7.01
N ASP A 111 17.71 11.17 -8.08
CA ASP A 111 18.62 12.07 -8.84
C ASP A 111 17.89 13.25 -9.47
N ILE A 112 16.57 13.15 -9.63
CA ILE A 112 15.70 14.19 -10.18
C ILE A 112 14.67 14.69 -9.16
N GLY A 113 14.89 14.41 -7.87
CA GLY A 113 14.03 14.89 -6.78
C GLY A 113 12.71 14.17 -6.73
N ARG A 114 12.66 12.91 -7.18
CA ARG A 114 11.46 12.07 -7.23
C ARG A 114 11.65 10.79 -6.47
N THR A 115 10.54 10.11 -6.24
CA THR A 115 10.52 8.79 -5.61
C THR A 115 9.90 7.77 -6.54
N TYR A 116 10.46 6.56 -6.58
CA TYR A 116 9.81 5.44 -7.24
C TYR A 116 8.43 5.17 -6.63
N GLU A 117 7.40 5.16 -7.47
CA GLU A 117 6.04 4.83 -7.07
C GLU A 117 5.63 3.48 -7.64
N ALA A 118 5.56 2.46 -6.78
CA ALA A 118 4.84 1.24 -7.08
C ALA A 118 3.33 1.53 -7.08
N VAL A 119 2.82 2.04 -8.20
CA VAL A 119 1.39 2.30 -8.35
C VAL A 119 0.68 0.96 -8.52
N ILE A 120 0.01 0.54 -7.45
CA ILE A 120 -0.88 -0.60 -7.49
C ILE A 120 -2.20 -0.13 -8.08
N ARG A 121 -2.40 -0.45 -9.36
CA ARG A 121 -3.71 -0.32 -9.98
C ARG A 121 -4.59 -1.44 -9.45
N VAL A 122 -5.83 -1.12 -9.09
CA VAL A 122 -6.89 -2.10 -8.80
C VAL A 122 -7.91 -1.96 -9.91
N ASN A 123 -7.67 -2.67 -11.00
CA ASN A 123 -8.60 -2.88 -12.10
C ASN A 123 -9.01 -4.37 -12.13
N SER A 124 -9.93 -4.72 -13.02
CA SER A 124 -10.44 -6.09 -13.16
C SER A 124 -9.37 -7.16 -13.46
N GLN A 125 -8.13 -6.75 -13.80
CA GLN A 125 -7.01 -7.61 -14.19
C GLN A 125 -5.87 -7.64 -13.16
N SER A 126 -5.77 -6.63 -12.29
CA SER A 126 -4.76 -6.58 -11.24
C SER A 126 -5.21 -7.49 -10.10
N GLY A 127 -4.49 -8.60 -9.94
CA GLY A 127 -4.89 -9.71 -9.08
C GLY A 127 -5.40 -9.29 -7.71
N LYS A 128 -6.26 -10.14 -7.12
CA LYS A 128 -7.04 -10.01 -5.88
C LYS A 128 -6.27 -9.64 -4.59
N GLY A 129 -5.09 -9.03 -4.65
CA GLY A 129 -4.21 -8.66 -3.54
C GLY A 129 -3.63 -7.24 -3.60
N GLY A 130 -3.87 -6.45 -4.66
CA GLY A 130 -3.31 -5.10 -4.79
C GLY A 130 -3.69 -4.16 -3.62
N ALA A 131 -4.98 -3.97 -3.38
CA ALA A 131 -5.44 -3.12 -2.27
C ALA A 131 -4.94 -3.63 -0.91
N ALA A 132 -4.91 -4.95 -0.71
CA ALA A 132 -4.43 -5.55 0.53
C ALA A 132 -2.95 -5.25 0.81
N TRP A 133 -2.12 -5.22 -0.23
CA TRP A 133 -0.71 -4.86 -0.09
C TRP A 133 -0.51 -3.39 0.29
N ILE A 134 -1.32 -2.49 -0.28
CA ILE A 134 -1.30 -1.07 0.11
C ILE A 134 -1.61 -0.94 1.60
N ILE A 135 -2.65 -1.63 2.07
CA ILE A 135 -3.07 -1.61 3.48
C ILE A 135 -2.00 -2.22 4.39
N LEU A 136 -1.37 -3.32 3.98
CA LEU A 136 -0.24 -3.91 4.70
C LEU A 136 0.92 -2.92 4.82
N ARG A 137 1.27 -2.19 3.76
CA ARG A 137 2.44 -1.30 3.77
C ARG A 137 2.18 0.04 4.47
N LYS A 138 0.98 0.61 4.31
CA LYS A 138 0.64 1.94 4.84
C LYS A 138 0.06 1.90 6.25
N LEU A 139 -0.69 0.85 6.59
CA LEU A 139 -1.33 0.70 7.89
C LEU A 139 -0.74 -0.45 8.72
N GLU A 140 0.23 -1.20 8.19
CA GLU A 140 0.80 -2.39 8.84
C GLU A 140 -0.26 -3.45 9.17
N LEU A 141 -1.34 -3.49 8.39
CA LEU A 141 -2.47 -4.39 8.59
C LEU A 141 -2.43 -5.58 7.62
N ASP A 142 -2.16 -6.77 8.16
CA ASP A 142 -2.24 -8.03 7.42
C ASP A 142 -3.69 -8.56 7.38
N LEU A 143 -4.37 -8.28 6.27
CA LEU A 143 -5.77 -8.65 6.04
C LEU A 143 -5.93 -10.16 5.75
N PRO A 144 -6.82 -10.89 6.45
CA PRO A 144 -7.15 -12.27 6.09
C PRO A 144 -7.80 -12.35 4.70
N ARG A 145 -7.69 -13.52 4.05
CA ARG A 145 -8.07 -13.67 2.64
C ARG A 145 -9.50 -13.23 2.32
N GLY A 146 -10.47 -13.54 3.18
CA GLY A 146 -11.85 -13.13 2.99
C GLY A 146 -12.05 -11.60 3.08
N LEU A 147 -11.30 -10.93 3.96
CA LEU A 147 -11.30 -9.47 4.08
C LEU A 147 -10.67 -8.81 2.85
N GLN A 148 -9.57 -9.37 2.32
CA GLN A 148 -8.97 -8.88 1.07
C GLN A 148 -9.99 -8.89 -0.08
N ILE A 149 -10.77 -9.96 -0.20
CA ILE A 149 -11.80 -10.10 -1.24
C ILE A 149 -12.93 -9.08 -1.00
N ALA A 150 -13.40 -8.94 0.24
CA ALA A 150 -14.47 -7.99 0.59
C ALA A 150 -14.05 -6.55 0.29
N PHE A 151 -12.84 -6.15 0.71
CA PHE A 151 -12.35 -4.79 0.50
C PHE A 151 -12.07 -4.49 -0.98
N ASN A 152 -11.54 -5.45 -1.75
CA ASN A 152 -11.34 -5.26 -3.20
C ASN A 152 -12.65 -4.93 -3.93
N LYS A 153 -13.80 -5.49 -3.52
CA LYS A 153 -15.10 -5.13 -4.11
C LYS A 153 -15.46 -3.66 -3.84
N VAL A 154 -15.12 -3.14 -2.66
CA VAL A 154 -15.34 -1.73 -2.29
C VAL A 154 -14.46 -0.82 -3.14
N VAL A 155 -13.18 -1.17 -3.28
CA VAL A 155 -12.21 -0.44 -4.12
C VAL A 155 -12.66 -0.41 -5.59
N GLN A 156 -13.09 -1.56 -6.13
CA GLN A 156 -13.60 -1.64 -7.52
C GLN A 156 -14.82 -0.75 -7.72
N LYS A 157 -15.83 -0.86 -6.85
CA LYS A 157 -17.02 -0.01 -6.93
C LYS A 157 -16.67 1.47 -6.93
N LYS A 158 -15.72 1.88 -6.09
CA LYS A 158 -15.32 3.28 -5.98
C LYS A 158 -14.52 3.77 -7.19
N ALA A 159 -13.68 2.92 -7.77
CA ALA A 159 -12.98 3.22 -9.02
C ALA A 159 -13.98 3.37 -10.19
N ASP A 160 -14.96 2.48 -10.28
CA ASP A 160 -16.03 2.53 -11.30
C ASP A 160 -16.86 3.81 -11.18
N GLU A 161 -17.22 4.23 -9.96
CA GLU A 161 -17.94 5.49 -9.70
C GLU A 161 -17.17 6.73 -10.16
N LEU A 162 -15.84 6.74 -10.01
CA LEU A 162 -15.00 7.87 -10.39
C LEU A 162 -14.58 7.83 -11.86
N GLY A 163 -14.84 6.73 -12.57
CA GLY A 163 -14.36 6.50 -13.93
C GLY A 163 -12.84 6.50 -14.05
N ARG A 164 -12.13 6.30 -12.93
CA ARG A 164 -10.66 6.28 -12.86
C ARG A 164 -10.17 5.38 -11.73
N GLU A 165 -8.92 4.99 -11.81
CA GLU A 165 -8.25 4.24 -10.75
C GLU A 165 -8.04 5.10 -9.50
N LEU A 166 -7.99 4.44 -8.34
CA LEU A 166 -7.75 5.07 -7.05
C LEU A 166 -6.25 5.15 -6.76
N LEU A 167 -5.81 6.28 -6.23
CA LEU A 167 -4.47 6.49 -5.70
C LEU A 167 -4.28 5.72 -4.39
N THR A 168 -3.02 5.46 -4.01
CA THR A 168 -2.66 4.78 -2.75
C THR A 168 -3.29 5.46 -1.52
N ALA A 169 -3.27 6.80 -1.49
CA ALA A 169 -3.87 7.57 -0.39
C ALA A 169 -5.40 7.40 -0.34
N GLU A 170 -6.06 7.37 -1.50
CA GLU A 170 -7.51 7.17 -1.60
C GLU A 170 -7.91 5.76 -1.19
N ILE A 171 -7.11 4.74 -1.53
CA ILE A 171 -7.36 3.35 -1.09
C ILE A 171 -7.21 3.24 0.43
N THR A 172 -6.22 3.92 1.01
CA THR A 172 -6.00 3.93 2.46
C THR A 172 -7.15 4.62 3.19
N ASP A 173 -7.56 5.81 2.74
CA ASP A 173 -8.69 6.56 3.28
C ASP A 173 -10.01 5.81 3.12
N LEU A 174 -10.22 5.17 1.96
CA LEU A 174 -11.38 4.33 1.70
C LEU A 174 -11.44 3.14 2.69
N PHE A 175 -10.31 2.51 3.00
CA PHE A 175 -10.25 1.43 4.00
C PHE A 175 -10.64 1.94 5.39
N GLU A 176 -10.04 3.04 5.83
CA GLU A 176 -10.29 3.61 7.15
C GLU A 176 -11.75 4.07 7.31
N LYS A 177 -12.36 4.62 6.26
CA LYS A 177 -13.79 4.99 6.24
C LYS A 177 -14.70 3.77 6.24
N THR A 178 -14.41 2.78 5.40
CA THR A 178 -15.24 1.56 5.26
C THR A 178 -15.31 0.77 6.56
N TYR A 179 -14.21 0.69 7.30
CA TYR A 179 -14.12 -0.05 8.56
C TYR A 179 -14.10 0.86 9.80
N SER A 180 -14.40 2.14 9.63
CA SER A 180 -14.52 3.14 10.71
C SER A 180 -13.34 3.15 11.70
N LEU A 181 -12.12 3.21 11.18
CA LEU A 181 -10.89 3.19 11.99
C LEU A 181 -10.56 4.56 12.64
N ARG A 182 -11.11 5.66 12.11
CA ARG A 182 -10.84 7.04 12.59
C ARG A 182 -12.04 7.70 13.27
N ASP A 183 -13.26 7.41 12.84
CA ASP A 183 -14.46 7.98 13.43
C ASP A 183 -14.88 7.20 14.67
N HIS A 184 -15.25 7.94 15.73
CA HIS A 184 -15.77 7.40 16.99
C HIS A 184 -16.62 6.16 16.74
N PRO A 185 -16.19 4.98 17.23
CA PRO A 185 -16.89 3.77 16.90
C PRO A 185 -18.29 3.89 17.50
N ARG A 186 -19.34 3.70 16.69
CA ARG A 186 -20.74 3.65 17.19
C ARG A 186 -20.90 2.65 18.35
N PHE A 187 -19.94 1.73 18.49
CA PHE A 187 -19.81 0.77 19.58
C PHE A 187 -18.35 0.71 20.05
N THR A 188 -18.09 1.12 21.30
CA THR A 188 -16.78 0.90 21.94
C THR A 188 -16.74 -0.51 22.54
N THR A 189 -15.70 -1.29 22.25
CA THR A 189 -15.49 -2.59 22.90
C THR A 189 -15.10 -2.35 24.35
N VAL A 190 -16.02 -2.63 25.29
CA VAL A 190 -15.80 -2.43 26.73
C VAL A 190 -14.93 -3.54 27.31
N ASP A 191 -15.14 -4.80 26.91
CA ASP A 191 -14.35 -5.93 27.42
C ASP A 191 -14.60 -7.23 26.63
N TYR A 192 -13.61 -8.13 26.55
CA TYR A 192 -13.83 -9.50 26.06
C TYR A 192 -12.88 -10.50 26.73
N SER A 193 -13.41 -11.68 27.09
CA SER A 193 -12.63 -12.84 27.54
C SER A 193 -12.65 -13.92 26.46
N ILE A 194 -11.50 -14.26 25.87
CA ILE A 194 -11.36 -15.47 25.05
C ILE A 194 -11.09 -16.63 26.00
N SER A 195 -12.05 -17.55 26.09
CA SER A 195 -11.85 -18.83 26.73
C SER A 195 -11.75 -19.90 25.65
N VAL A 196 -10.68 -20.68 25.68
CA VAL A 196 -10.56 -21.90 24.86
C VAL A 196 -11.55 -22.91 25.45
N ASP A 197 -12.42 -23.46 24.62
CA ASP A 197 -13.24 -24.57 25.03
C ASP A 197 -12.34 -25.80 25.22
N ARG A 198 -12.18 -26.23 26.48
CA ARG A 198 -11.39 -27.41 26.87
C ARG A 198 -12.26 -28.65 27.09
N SER A 199 -13.53 -28.64 26.65
CA SER A 199 -14.42 -29.80 26.78
C SER A 199 -13.89 -31.05 26.08
N THR A 200 -13.07 -30.88 25.03
CA THR A 200 -12.25 -31.93 24.42
C THR A 200 -10.77 -31.58 24.58
N SER A 201 -10.02 -32.37 25.36
CA SER A 201 -8.57 -32.19 25.46
C SER A 201 -7.90 -32.52 24.13
N PRO A 202 -7.05 -31.64 23.58
CA PRO A 202 -6.25 -31.97 22.41
C PRO A 202 -5.27 -33.10 22.73
N VAL A 203 -4.94 -33.90 21.72
CA VAL A 203 -3.94 -34.98 21.79
C VAL A 203 -2.63 -34.41 22.37
N PRO A 204 -1.95 -35.10 23.31
CA PRO A 204 -0.68 -34.63 23.85
C PRO A 204 0.34 -34.39 22.72
N PRO A 205 1.09 -33.27 22.75
CA PRO A 205 2.08 -32.99 21.71
C PRO A 205 3.19 -34.06 21.70
N GLU A 206 3.69 -34.38 20.50
CA GLU A 206 4.92 -35.17 20.35
C GLU A 206 6.09 -34.46 21.08
N PRO A 207 7.02 -35.22 21.72
CA PRO A 207 8.16 -34.62 22.41
C PRO A 207 8.95 -33.69 21.47
N GLY A 208 9.07 -32.41 21.83
CA GLY A 208 9.83 -31.41 21.09
C GLY A 208 9.01 -30.50 20.14
N LYS A 209 7.68 -30.66 20.07
CA LYS A 209 6.80 -29.73 19.33
C LYS A 209 5.87 -28.98 20.28
N SER A 210 5.65 -27.70 20.01
CA SER A 210 4.60 -26.91 20.66
C SER A 210 3.22 -27.46 20.27
N GLN A 211 2.27 -27.35 21.20
CA GLN A 211 0.92 -27.87 21.03
C GLN A 211 0.24 -27.21 19.81
N ASP A 212 -0.26 -28.02 18.88
CA ASP A 212 -0.96 -27.52 17.70
C ASP A 212 -2.34 -26.97 18.13
N THR A 213 -2.56 -25.68 17.91
CA THR A 213 -3.77 -24.94 18.33
C THR A 213 -4.65 -24.56 17.15
N THR A 214 -4.33 -25.04 15.95
CA THR A 214 -4.96 -24.64 14.69
C THR A 214 -6.46 -25.01 14.63
N ASP A 215 -6.90 -26.00 15.42
CA ASP A 215 -8.25 -26.58 15.37
C ASP A 215 -9.10 -26.35 16.64
N LEU A 216 -8.68 -25.44 17.54
CA LEU A 216 -9.42 -25.15 18.75
C LEU A 216 -10.64 -24.25 18.46
N ARG A 217 -11.86 -24.78 18.67
CA ARG A 217 -13.10 -23.98 18.69
C ARG A 217 -12.99 -22.89 19.77
N ARG A 218 -12.91 -21.63 19.35
CA ARG A 218 -12.92 -20.48 20.26
C ARG A 218 -14.35 -20.04 20.51
N VAL A 219 -14.82 -20.17 21.75
CA VAL A 219 -16.19 -19.79 22.13
C VAL A 219 -16.19 -18.36 22.65
N PHE A 220 -16.83 -17.45 21.91
CA PHE A 220 -17.03 -16.05 22.31
C PHE A 220 -18.25 -15.92 23.22
N ARG A 221 -18.09 -16.20 24.52
CA ARG A 221 -19.22 -16.34 25.45
C ARG A 221 -19.88 -15.02 25.88
N ARG A 222 -19.23 -13.86 25.73
CA ARG A 222 -19.76 -12.55 26.17
C ARG A 222 -20.22 -11.60 25.06
N HIS A 223 -19.82 -11.82 23.80
CA HIS A 223 -20.22 -10.95 22.68
C HIS A 223 -21.52 -11.38 21.99
N SER A 224 -21.96 -12.64 22.16
CA SER A 224 -23.20 -13.12 21.53
C SER A 224 -24.43 -12.34 21.99
N ASP A 225 -24.49 -11.94 23.26
CA ASP A 225 -25.68 -11.26 23.81
C ASP A 225 -25.72 -9.77 23.46
N ALA A 226 -24.56 -9.10 23.40
CA ALA A 226 -24.47 -7.71 22.97
C ALA A 226 -24.73 -7.57 21.46
N LEU A 227 -24.17 -8.48 20.63
CA LEU A 227 -24.41 -8.50 19.19
C LEU A 227 -25.86 -8.92 18.86
N ARG A 228 -26.45 -9.86 19.60
CA ARG A 228 -27.87 -10.22 19.48
C ARG A 228 -28.79 -9.02 19.73
N ARG A 229 -28.47 -8.15 20.69
CA ARG A 229 -29.23 -6.92 20.96
C ARG A 229 -29.19 -5.91 19.82
N VAL A 230 -28.18 -5.97 18.95
CA VAL A 230 -28.03 -5.10 17.75
C VAL A 230 -28.40 -5.86 16.46
N GLY A 231 -28.98 -7.06 16.57
CA GLY A 231 -29.44 -7.85 15.42
C GLY A 231 -28.33 -8.57 14.62
N ILE A 232 -27.09 -8.59 15.14
CA ILE A 232 -25.98 -9.33 14.53
C ILE A 232 -25.96 -10.75 15.11
N GLY A 233 -26.12 -11.75 14.25
CA GLY A 233 -26.04 -13.16 14.64
C GLY A 233 -24.68 -13.49 15.27
N PRO A 234 -24.62 -14.33 16.32
CA PRO A 234 -23.39 -14.61 17.06
C PRO A 234 -22.40 -15.54 16.32
N ASP A 235 -22.63 -15.82 15.04
CA ASP A 235 -21.85 -16.81 14.31
C ASP A 235 -20.60 -16.16 13.71
N VAL A 236 -19.54 -16.16 14.52
CA VAL A 236 -18.19 -15.74 14.12
C VAL A 236 -17.61 -16.82 13.22
N ALA A 237 -17.53 -16.51 11.94
CA ALA A 237 -17.08 -17.43 10.90
C ALA A 237 -15.59 -17.28 10.55
N ASP A 238 -14.92 -16.23 11.02
CA ASP A 238 -13.47 -16.04 10.85
C ASP A 238 -12.91 -15.10 11.92
N TYR A 239 -11.67 -15.35 12.36
CA TYR A 239 -10.99 -14.54 13.35
C TYR A 239 -9.48 -14.56 13.11
N LYS A 240 -8.88 -13.38 12.88
CA LYS A 240 -7.42 -13.22 12.77
C LYS A 240 -6.95 -12.01 13.56
N GLN A 241 -5.93 -12.21 14.40
CA GLN A 241 -5.32 -11.16 15.21
C GLN A 241 -3.81 -11.12 14.97
N HIS A 242 -3.22 -9.93 14.86
CA HIS A 242 -1.77 -9.75 14.74
C HIS A 242 -1.32 -8.44 15.38
N ALA A 243 -0.05 -8.39 15.80
CA ALA A 243 0.57 -7.17 16.32
C ALA A 243 0.93 -6.21 15.17
N ILE A 244 0.81 -4.91 15.46
CA ILE A 244 1.18 -3.80 14.59
C ILE A 244 2.32 -3.03 15.29
N GLY A 245 3.43 -2.80 14.57
CA GLY A 245 4.63 -2.15 15.10
C GLY A 245 5.44 -2.99 16.10
N GLY A 246 6.38 -2.34 16.79
CA GLY A 246 7.25 -2.93 17.81
C GLY A 246 7.47 -1.99 19.01
N GLY A 247 7.92 -2.53 20.15
CA GLY A 247 8.23 -1.76 21.36
C GLY A 247 7.04 -1.51 22.31
N PRO A 248 7.10 -0.49 23.19
CA PRO A 248 6.11 -0.26 24.24
C PRO A 248 4.74 0.27 23.72
N GLU A 249 4.66 0.74 22.48
CA GLU A 249 3.42 1.26 21.85
C GLU A 249 2.75 0.24 20.90
N VAL A 250 3.10 -1.05 20.98
CA VAL A 250 2.52 -2.09 20.11
C VAL A 250 1.00 -2.05 20.16
N LYS A 251 0.40 -2.02 18.97
CA LYS A 251 -1.05 -2.12 18.76
C LYS A 251 -1.38 -3.52 18.27
N VAL A 252 -2.64 -3.89 18.37
CA VAL A 252 -3.11 -5.19 17.96
C VAL A 252 -4.30 -5.02 17.01
N ALA A 253 -4.13 -5.49 15.79
CA ALA A 253 -5.18 -5.61 14.79
C ALA A 253 -6.03 -6.84 15.09
N THR A 254 -7.34 -6.70 15.12
CA THR A 254 -8.31 -7.78 15.26
C THR A 254 -9.27 -7.74 14.08
N ASN A 255 -9.30 -8.81 13.29
CA ASN A 255 -10.19 -8.97 12.14
C ASN A 255 -11.22 -10.05 12.47
N ILE A 256 -12.51 -9.72 12.39
CA ILE A 256 -13.61 -10.63 12.70
C ILE A 256 -14.53 -10.71 11.48
N GLY A 257 -14.76 -11.92 10.98
CA GLY A 257 -15.75 -12.21 9.96
C GLY A 257 -17.00 -12.81 10.58
N CYS A 258 -18.15 -12.16 10.46
CA CYS A 258 -19.42 -12.61 11.00
C CYS A 258 -20.42 -12.95 9.88
N MET A 259 -21.30 -13.91 10.13
CA MET A 259 -22.48 -14.15 9.31
C MET A 259 -23.68 -13.48 9.99
N ALA A 260 -24.22 -12.42 9.39
CA ALA A 260 -25.45 -11.81 9.90
C ALA A 260 -26.65 -12.71 9.61
N ALA A 261 -27.62 -12.76 10.54
CA ALA A 261 -28.80 -13.59 10.39
C ALA A 261 -29.58 -13.21 9.12
N GLY A 262 -29.80 -14.16 8.22
CA GLY A 262 -30.50 -13.94 6.95
C GLY A 262 -29.64 -13.41 5.79
N MET A 263 -28.33 -13.16 6.00
CA MET A 263 -27.42 -12.76 4.93
C MET A 263 -26.58 -13.94 4.43
N SER A 264 -26.46 -14.09 3.11
CA SER A 264 -25.57 -15.09 2.48
C SER A 264 -24.12 -14.64 2.39
N GLN A 265 -23.82 -13.39 2.76
CA GLN A 265 -22.48 -12.80 2.66
C GLN A 265 -21.87 -12.53 4.04
N LYS A 266 -20.59 -12.91 4.17
CA LYS A 266 -19.75 -12.66 5.35
C LYS A 266 -19.45 -11.15 5.47
N VAL A 267 -19.76 -10.58 6.62
CA VAL A 267 -19.45 -9.18 6.97
C VAL A 267 -18.17 -9.16 7.79
N TRP A 268 -17.31 -8.17 7.55
CA TRP A 268 -16.04 -8.04 8.23
C TRP A 268 -15.98 -6.80 9.12
N VAL A 269 -15.40 -6.97 10.30
CA VAL A 269 -15.10 -5.91 11.26
C VAL A 269 -13.60 -5.91 11.53
N VAL A 270 -12.99 -4.72 11.52
CA VAL A 270 -11.57 -4.52 11.82
C VAL A 270 -11.48 -3.61 13.04
N GLY A 271 -10.74 -4.03 14.06
CA GLY A 271 -10.49 -3.25 15.27
C GLY A 271 -9.00 -3.15 15.57
N ILE A 272 -8.55 -1.98 16.02
CA ILE A 272 -7.17 -1.73 16.45
C ILE A 272 -7.19 -1.30 17.92
N THR A 273 -6.41 -1.99 18.77
CA THR A 273 -6.36 -1.69 20.21
C THR A 273 -4.91 -1.65 20.69
N LYS A 274 -4.57 -0.81 21.70
CA LYS A 274 -3.23 -0.87 22.34
C LYS A 274 -3.05 -2.22 23.05
N MET A 275 -1.86 -2.81 22.97
CA MET A 275 -1.60 -4.16 23.52
C MET A 275 -1.61 -4.21 25.05
N TRP A 276 -1.15 -3.16 25.73
CA TRP A 276 -0.99 -3.13 27.19
C TRP A 276 -2.31 -3.08 27.98
N SER A 277 -3.43 -2.69 27.36
CA SER A 277 -4.74 -2.79 28.03
C SER A 277 -5.17 -4.25 28.26
N LYS A 278 -4.63 -5.21 27.50
CA LYS A 278 -4.90 -6.65 27.67
C LYS A 278 -4.01 -7.33 28.72
N VAL A 279 -2.79 -6.84 28.92
CA VAL A 279 -1.85 -7.44 29.90
C VAL A 279 -2.32 -7.18 31.34
N LEU A 280 -2.86 -5.99 31.63
CA LEU A 280 -3.42 -5.65 32.94
C LEU A 280 -4.67 -6.49 33.31
N SER A 281 -5.48 -6.87 32.31
CA SER A 281 -6.63 -7.76 32.51
C SER A 281 -6.26 -9.22 32.81
N TRP A 282 -5.04 -9.65 32.49
CA TRP A 282 -4.55 -11.01 32.78
C TRP A 282 -3.80 -11.11 34.11
N LEU A 283 -3.34 -9.97 34.65
CA LEU A 283 -2.60 -9.88 35.91
C LEU A 283 -3.48 -9.50 37.11
N SER A 284 -4.75 -9.16 36.89
CA SER A 284 -5.76 -8.89 37.94
C SER A 284 -6.73 -10.06 38.08
#